data_AF-A0A7W0M4W2-F1
#
_entry.id   AF-A0A7W0M4W2-F1
#
_cell.length_a   1.000
_cell.length_b   1.000
_cell.length_c   1.000
_cell.angle_alpha   90.00
_cell.angle_beta   90.00
_cell.angle_gamma   90.00
#
_symmetry.space_group_name_H-M   'P 1'
#
loop_
_entity.id
_entity.type
_entity.pdbx_description
1 polymer ?
#
loop_
_entity_poly.entity_id
_entity_poly.type
_entity_poly.pdbx_seq_one_letter_code
_entity_poly.pdbx_strand_id
1 'polypeptide(L)'
;MLARLGRVVLLVSPADEEAVAPLLDHVEMVAANGSDGRQLVRGFALQLANMAGDPPPFIAMAPVHAGLVVFASGDATAEIDGQHVTGRDSLAWVERVIRWPVRSVTARVGEGAAPTSTLLNLMRGVVQAGGFALSAGASSPMPARLEGAEPTPMATAADASAEKASSEESLATAEMEKPAATPPLVPPPPLASPAPATPPVPKRPQFEMEPERFESMVLGGPGADIEDDDVPVPLPVVSGAPRPRSARVDADSPQVKGVFCKNDHFNDPRMLFCAVCGINMVQQTPVLVDGKRPPLGVIVLDDGAVFQLDGNYLLGRDPDSDSMVRSGESRGIPLSDNQNTISRVHAGIELRRWDVVLVDNGSTNGTFYAEPNSAQWTQMAKRGEHVLAPGTRVRIGHRTLAFNTHRGS
;
A
#
# COMPACT_ATOMS: atom_id res chain seq x y z
N MET A 1 -24.58 5.63 9.29
CA MET A 1 -24.05 6.22 8.04
C MET A 1 -23.18 5.19 7.32
N LEU A 2 -23.32 5.05 6.00
CA LEU A 2 -22.49 4.19 5.14
C LEU A 2 -21.75 5.04 4.11
N ALA A 3 -20.42 4.92 4.04
CA ALA A 3 -19.58 5.50 3.00
C ALA A 3 -18.92 4.40 2.15
N ARG A 4 -18.86 4.62 0.83
CA ARG A 4 -18.06 3.83 -0.11
C ARG A 4 -17.14 4.74 -0.91
N LEU A 5 -15.83 4.53 -0.76
CA LEU A 5 -14.80 5.39 -1.30
C LEU A 5 -13.73 4.51 -1.97
N GLY A 6 -13.73 4.49 -3.30
CA GLY A 6 -12.91 3.55 -4.07
C GLY A 6 -13.30 2.10 -3.79
N ARG A 7 -12.37 1.33 -3.19
CA ARG A 7 -12.61 -0.04 -2.70
C ARG A 7 -12.73 -0.12 -1.18
N VAL A 8 -12.71 1.01 -0.48
CA VAL A 8 -12.96 1.09 0.97
C VAL A 8 -14.47 1.24 1.22
N VAL A 9 -14.96 0.56 2.25
CA VAL A 9 -16.31 0.70 2.79
C VAL A 9 -16.20 1.03 4.28
N LEU A 10 -16.99 1.99 4.76
CA LEU A 10 -17.10 2.36 6.17
C LEU A 10 -18.58 2.45 6.56
N LEU A 11 -18.97 1.74 7.62
CA LEU A 11 -20.28 1.86 8.24
C LEU A 11 -20.09 2.33 9.69
N VAL A 12 -20.64 3.49 10.04
CA VAL A 12 -20.59 4.10 11.38
C VAL A 12 -22.02 4.20 11.93
N SER A 13 -22.21 4.07 13.24
CA SER A 13 -23.47 4.40 13.91
C SER A 13 -23.88 5.87 13.67
N PRO A 14 -25.13 6.26 13.96
CA PRO A 14 -25.46 7.67 14.14
C PRO A 14 -24.60 8.26 15.26
N ALA A 15 -23.99 9.42 15.01
CA ALA A 15 -23.15 10.19 15.93
C ALA A 15 -22.94 11.59 15.35
N ASP A 16 -22.40 12.51 16.16
CA ASP A 16 -22.15 13.90 15.78
C ASP A 16 -21.01 14.03 14.74
N GLU A 17 -21.05 15.10 13.94
CA GLU A 17 -20.12 15.30 12.81
C GLU A 17 -18.65 15.33 13.25
N GLU A 18 -18.34 15.91 14.42
CA GLU A 18 -16.98 15.95 14.98
C GLU A 18 -16.42 14.55 15.33
N ALA A 19 -17.29 13.59 15.66
CA ALA A 19 -16.90 12.21 15.95
C ALA A 19 -16.80 11.34 14.69
N VAL A 20 -17.54 11.70 13.64
CA VAL A 20 -17.62 10.94 12.37
C VAL A 20 -16.60 11.42 11.33
N ALA A 21 -16.33 12.73 11.25
CA ALA A 21 -15.41 13.30 10.28
C ALA A 21 -13.99 12.69 10.35
N PRO A 22 -13.36 12.48 11.53
CA PRO A 22 -12.06 11.83 11.61
C PRO A 22 -12.05 10.38 11.07
N LEU A 23 -13.18 9.67 11.12
CA LEU A 23 -13.29 8.32 10.55
C LEU A 23 -13.46 8.36 9.02
N LEU A 24 -14.16 9.39 8.51
CA LEU A 24 -14.29 9.66 7.07
C LEU A 24 -12.96 10.11 6.46
N ASP A 25 -12.26 11.07 7.07
CA ASP A 25 -10.99 11.62 6.58
C ASP A 25 -9.93 10.54 6.36
N HIS A 26 -9.80 9.62 7.34
CA HIS A 26 -8.90 8.48 7.21
C HIS A 26 -9.32 7.54 6.07
N VAL A 27 -10.61 7.30 5.88
CA VAL A 27 -11.11 6.45 4.80
C VAL A 27 -11.01 7.12 3.42
N GLU A 28 -11.17 8.44 3.31
CA GLU A 28 -10.87 9.19 2.08
C GLU A 28 -9.38 9.17 1.77
N MET A 29 -8.51 9.35 2.76
CA MET A 29 -7.06 9.20 2.61
C MET A 29 -6.69 7.79 2.12
N VAL A 30 -7.22 6.73 2.73
CA VAL A 30 -6.94 5.34 2.31
C VAL A 30 -7.48 5.07 0.91
N ALA A 31 -8.67 5.57 0.58
CA ALA A 31 -9.24 5.44 -0.76
C ALA A 31 -8.38 6.14 -1.83
N ALA A 32 -7.87 7.35 -1.55
CA ALA A 32 -6.98 8.10 -2.43
C ALA A 32 -5.62 7.41 -2.62
N ASN A 33 -5.12 6.71 -1.60
CA ASN A 33 -3.88 5.93 -1.64
C ASN A 33 -4.04 4.50 -2.21
N GLY A 34 -5.10 4.24 -2.99
CA GLY A 34 -5.30 2.95 -3.68
C GLY A 34 -6.15 1.93 -2.92
N SER A 35 -6.73 2.31 -1.78
CA SER A 35 -7.64 1.48 -0.96
C SER A 35 -6.99 0.25 -0.29
N ASP A 36 -5.74 0.33 0.17
CA ASP A 36 -5.10 -0.77 0.91
C ASP A 36 -5.65 -0.95 2.33
N GLY A 37 -6.01 -2.20 2.66
CA GLY A 37 -6.50 -2.58 3.99
C GLY A 37 -5.45 -2.60 5.11
N ARG A 38 -4.15 -2.59 4.83
CA ARG A 38 -3.13 -2.45 5.90
C ARG A 38 -3.02 -0.99 6.35
N GLN A 39 -3.08 -0.03 5.43
CA GLN A 39 -3.18 1.39 5.72
C GLN A 39 -4.47 1.68 6.49
N LEU A 40 -5.60 1.07 6.09
CA LEU A 40 -6.87 1.14 6.82
C LEU A 40 -6.71 0.77 8.29
N VAL A 41 -6.22 -0.44 8.58
CA VAL A 41 -6.03 -0.93 9.96
C VAL A 41 -5.06 -0.06 10.73
N ARG A 42 -3.90 0.27 10.16
CA ARG A 42 -2.87 1.05 10.86
C ARG A 42 -3.35 2.44 11.25
N GLY A 43 -4.07 3.14 10.37
CA GLY A 43 -4.61 4.45 10.69
C GLY A 43 -5.69 4.39 11.76
N PHE A 44 -6.65 3.46 11.69
CA PHE A 44 -7.66 3.31 12.74
C PHE A 44 -7.06 2.88 14.08
N ALA A 45 -6.13 1.92 14.10
CA ALA A 45 -5.43 1.51 15.32
C ALA A 45 -4.68 2.68 15.98
N LEU A 46 -3.98 3.51 15.18
CA LEU A 46 -3.32 4.73 15.68
C LEU A 46 -4.32 5.78 16.15
N GLN A 47 -5.42 5.98 15.42
CA GLN A 47 -6.45 6.96 15.72
C GLN A 47 -7.17 6.62 17.02
N LEU A 48 -7.59 5.37 17.21
CA LEU A 48 -8.23 4.91 18.45
C LEU A 48 -7.25 4.93 19.64
N ALA A 49 -5.98 4.53 19.44
CA ALA A 49 -4.98 4.59 20.50
C ALA A 49 -4.59 6.02 20.95
N ASN A 50 -5.00 7.06 20.22
CA ASN A 50 -4.78 8.47 20.56
C ASN A 50 -6.10 9.25 20.75
N MET A 51 -7.25 8.58 20.73
CA MET A 51 -8.56 9.23 20.89
C MET A 51 -8.85 9.50 22.37
N ALA A 52 -9.45 10.65 22.66
CA ALA A 52 -9.95 10.98 24.00
C ALA A 52 -11.44 10.62 24.09
N GLY A 53 -11.74 9.47 24.70
CA GLY A 53 -13.09 8.91 24.77
C GLY A 53 -13.34 7.82 23.72
N ASP A 54 -14.52 7.19 23.79
CA ASP A 54 -14.88 6.06 22.93
C ASP A 54 -15.34 6.52 21.54
N PRO A 55 -14.93 5.82 20.45
CA PRO A 55 -15.42 6.09 19.11
C PRO A 55 -16.90 5.69 18.95
N PRO A 56 -17.66 6.34 18.04
CA PRO A 56 -18.97 5.83 17.64
C PRO A 56 -18.81 4.45 16.97
N PRO A 57 -19.59 3.42 17.35
CA PRO A 57 -19.46 2.07 16.81
C PRO A 57 -19.37 2.01 15.29
N PHE A 58 -18.31 1.41 14.78
CA PHE A 58 -18.03 1.37 13.35
C PHE A 58 -17.38 0.08 12.87
N ILE A 59 -17.60 -0.22 11.59
CA ILE A 59 -16.94 -1.30 10.88
C ILE A 59 -16.47 -0.83 9.51
N ALA A 60 -15.18 -1.00 9.25
CA ALA A 60 -14.50 -0.59 8.03
C ALA A 60 -13.90 -1.81 7.31
N MET A 61 -13.90 -1.76 5.98
CA MET A 61 -13.43 -2.87 5.14
C MET A 61 -12.68 -2.37 3.92
N ALA A 62 -11.56 -3.01 3.59
CA ALA A 62 -10.75 -2.70 2.41
C ALA A 62 -9.98 -3.93 1.91
N PRO A 63 -9.68 -4.02 0.61
CA PRO A 63 -8.94 -5.15 0.05
C PRO A 63 -7.45 -5.13 0.48
N VAL A 64 -6.89 -6.33 0.63
CA VAL A 64 -5.45 -6.59 0.58
C VAL A 64 -5.17 -7.72 -0.42
N HIS A 65 -3.90 -7.96 -0.73
CA HIS A 65 -3.51 -9.00 -1.70
C HIS A 65 -4.10 -10.39 -1.38
N ALA A 66 -4.13 -10.79 -0.10
CA ALA A 66 -4.58 -12.12 0.32
C ALA A 66 -6.10 -12.22 0.63
N GLY A 67 -6.83 -11.11 0.77
CA GLY A 67 -8.21 -11.13 1.24
C GLY A 67 -8.87 -9.76 1.39
N LEU A 68 -10.08 -9.76 1.97
CA LEU A 68 -10.72 -8.57 2.51
C LEU A 68 -10.28 -8.38 3.96
N VAL A 69 -9.82 -7.19 4.33
CA VAL A 69 -9.63 -6.82 5.74
C VAL A 69 -10.93 -6.26 6.28
N VAL A 70 -11.27 -6.65 7.51
CA VAL A 70 -12.40 -6.15 8.28
C VAL A 70 -11.87 -5.64 9.62
N PHE A 71 -12.17 -4.40 9.95
CA PHE A 71 -11.84 -3.74 11.22
C PHE A 71 -13.14 -3.29 11.89
N ALA A 72 -13.43 -3.75 13.10
CA ALA A 72 -14.66 -3.44 13.84
C ALA A 72 -14.34 -2.88 15.24
N SER A 73 -15.03 -1.83 15.66
CA SER A 73 -14.89 -1.22 17.00
C SER A 73 -16.27 -0.84 17.56
N GLY A 74 -16.44 -0.97 18.88
CA GLY A 74 -17.73 -0.86 19.55
C GLY A 74 -18.75 -1.90 19.08
N ASP A 75 -20.03 -1.62 19.26
CA ASP A 75 -21.12 -2.48 18.76
C ASP A 75 -21.27 -2.41 17.23
N ALA A 76 -20.33 -3.04 16.53
CA ALA A 76 -20.32 -3.19 15.09
C ALA A 76 -20.07 -4.66 14.73
N THR A 77 -20.87 -5.19 13.81
CA THR A 77 -20.86 -6.62 13.48
C THR A 77 -20.92 -6.87 11.97
N ALA A 78 -20.23 -7.90 11.51
CA ALA A 78 -20.33 -8.42 10.15
C ALA A 78 -20.39 -9.95 10.10
N GLU A 79 -20.87 -10.43 8.96
CA GLU A 79 -20.88 -11.82 8.54
C GLU A 79 -20.31 -11.87 7.12
N ILE A 80 -19.23 -12.62 6.92
CA ILE A 80 -18.52 -12.72 5.64
C ILE A 80 -18.36 -14.20 5.29
N ASP A 81 -19.07 -14.67 4.26
CA ASP A 81 -19.15 -16.10 3.90
C ASP A 81 -19.42 -17.03 5.11
N GLY A 82 -20.34 -16.62 6.00
CA GLY A 82 -20.68 -17.31 7.24
C GLY A 82 -19.67 -17.15 8.39
N GLN A 83 -18.54 -16.45 8.18
CA GLN A 83 -17.62 -16.10 9.25
C GLN A 83 -18.09 -14.83 9.97
N HIS A 84 -18.33 -14.93 11.28
CA HIS A 84 -18.68 -13.77 12.09
C HIS A 84 -17.45 -12.93 12.48
N VAL A 85 -17.64 -11.61 12.52
CA VAL A 85 -16.73 -10.61 13.08
C VAL A 85 -17.56 -9.63 13.91
N THR A 86 -17.16 -9.39 15.15
CA THR A 86 -17.85 -8.52 16.11
C THR A 86 -16.83 -7.65 16.83
N GLY A 87 -17.12 -6.35 16.97
CA GLY A 87 -16.38 -5.46 17.86
C GLY A 87 -16.96 -5.43 19.28
N ARG A 88 -18.21 -5.86 19.47
CA ARG A 88 -19.01 -5.72 20.69
C ARG A 88 -18.34 -6.32 21.93
N ASP A 89 -17.64 -7.43 21.73
CA ASP A 89 -17.03 -8.25 22.78
C ASP A 89 -15.53 -7.97 22.94
N SER A 90 -15.01 -6.89 22.35
CA SER A 90 -13.60 -6.46 22.42
C SER A 90 -13.44 -5.15 23.18
N LEU A 91 -12.37 -5.06 23.96
CA LEU A 91 -12.01 -3.88 24.76
C LEU A 91 -11.33 -2.76 23.95
N ALA A 92 -11.14 -2.93 22.63
CA ALA A 92 -10.53 -1.92 21.76
C ALA A 92 -11.06 -1.99 20.32
N TRP A 93 -10.70 -3.05 19.59
CA TRP A 93 -11.22 -3.36 18.25
C TRP A 93 -11.02 -4.84 17.93
N VAL A 94 -11.54 -5.29 16.78
CA VAL A 94 -11.24 -6.59 16.17
C VAL A 94 -10.85 -6.36 14.73
N GLU A 95 -9.64 -6.80 14.37
CA GLU A 95 -9.16 -6.87 12.99
C GLU A 95 -9.08 -8.32 12.52
N ARG A 96 -9.60 -8.61 11.31
CA ARG A 96 -9.48 -9.93 10.66
C ARG A 96 -9.25 -9.79 9.17
N VAL A 97 -8.46 -10.71 8.61
CA VAL A 97 -8.29 -10.87 7.16
C VAL A 97 -9.08 -12.09 6.70
N ILE A 98 -10.15 -11.87 5.93
CA ILE A 98 -10.95 -12.93 5.31
C ILE A 98 -10.36 -13.21 3.93
N ARG A 99 -9.83 -14.41 3.70
CA ARG A 99 -9.10 -14.73 2.45
C ARG A 99 -10.01 -14.66 1.23
N TRP A 100 -9.46 -14.30 0.07
CA TRP A 100 -10.17 -14.40 -1.21
C TRP A 100 -10.43 -15.87 -1.59
N PRO A 101 -11.52 -16.19 -2.31
CA PRO A 101 -12.61 -15.30 -2.71
C PRO A 101 -13.60 -15.05 -1.55
N VAL A 102 -14.17 -13.84 -1.50
CA VAL A 102 -15.29 -13.49 -0.63
C VAL A 102 -16.55 -13.38 -1.48
N ARG A 103 -17.65 -14.05 -1.09
CA ARG A 103 -18.89 -14.12 -1.89
C ARG A 103 -20.03 -13.27 -1.32
N SER A 104 -20.17 -13.17 0.00
CA SER A 104 -21.12 -12.29 0.67
C SER A 104 -20.48 -11.56 1.85
N VAL A 105 -20.93 -10.33 2.06
CA VAL A 105 -20.62 -9.49 3.22
C VAL A 105 -21.92 -8.85 3.69
N THR A 106 -22.31 -9.11 4.92
CA THR A 106 -23.42 -8.41 5.60
C THR A 106 -22.84 -7.70 6.81
N ALA A 107 -23.17 -6.42 7.02
CA ALA A 107 -22.66 -5.63 8.15
C ALA A 107 -23.73 -4.72 8.77
N ARG A 108 -23.59 -4.42 10.06
CA ARG A 108 -24.53 -3.64 10.89
C ARG A 108 -23.79 -2.95 12.05
N VAL A 109 -24.35 -1.83 12.52
CA VAL A 109 -23.86 -1.05 13.68
C VAL A 109 -25.01 -0.76 14.65
N GLY A 110 -24.78 -0.98 15.95
CA GLY A 110 -25.80 -0.89 17.00
C GLY A 110 -27.02 -1.78 16.72
N GLU A 111 -28.21 -1.28 17.08
CA GLU A 111 -29.51 -1.87 16.71
C GLU A 111 -29.88 -1.65 15.23
N GLY A 112 -28.89 -1.42 14.35
CA GLY A 112 -29.08 -1.20 12.93
C GLY A 112 -29.87 -2.33 12.26
N ALA A 113 -31.03 -2.00 11.72
CA ALA A 113 -31.95 -2.94 11.10
C ALA A 113 -31.26 -3.79 10.01
N ALA A 114 -31.66 -5.06 9.92
CA ALA A 114 -31.11 -6.00 8.95
C ALA A 114 -31.33 -5.46 7.52
N PRO A 115 -30.31 -5.51 6.63
CA PRO A 115 -30.39 -4.88 5.33
C PRO A 115 -31.47 -5.51 4.43
N THR A 116 -32.43 -4.70 4.01
CA THR A 116 -33.53 -5.08 3.11
C THR A 116 -33.00 -5.53 1.75
N SER A 117 -33.74 -6.41 1.05
CA SER A 117 -33.39 -6.97 -0.27
C SER A 117 -33.38 -5.98 -1.45
N THR A 118 -33.50 -4.68 -1.20
CA THR A 118 -33.45 -3.62 -2.23
C THR A 118 -32.00 -3.32 -2.62
N LEU A 119 -31.58 -3.82 -3.78
CA LEU A 119 -30.23 -3.61 -4.30
C LEU A 119 -30.02 -2.15 -4.74
N LEU A 120 -29.28 -1.38 -3.94
CA LEU A 120 -28.85 -0.01 -4.26
C LEU A 120 -27.42 0.01 -4.80
N ASN A 121 -27.21 0.55 -6.01
CA ASN A 121 -25.88 0.64 -6.60
C ASN A 121 -25.09 1.87 -6.10
N LEU A 122 -24.66 1.83 -4.83
CA LEU A 122 -23.73 2.81 -4.29
C LEU A 122 -22.33 2.58 -4.89
N MET A 123 -21.98 3.28 -5.96
CA MET A 123 -20.67 3.19 -6.63
C MET A 123 -19.58 3.98 -5.89
N ARG A 124 -19.90 5.20 -5.45
CA ARG A 124 -19.09 6.08 -4.59
C ARG A 124 -20.03 7.02 -3.83
N GLY A 125 -19.66 7.43 -2.63
CA GLY A 125 -20.33 8.47 -1.86
C GLY A 125 -20.77 7.99 -0.48
N VAL A 126 -21.59 8.81 0.18
CA VAL A 126 -22.09 8.59 1.54
C VAL A 126 -23.62 8.57 1.53
N VAL A 127 -24.21 7.63 2.27
CA VAL A 127 -25.67 7.46 2.43
C VAL A 127 -26.02 7.19 3.88
N GLN A 128 -27.27 7.46 4.28
CA GLN A 128 -27.75 7.02 5.60
C GLN A 128 -28.18 5.56 5.58
N ALA A 129 -27.60 4.79 6.49
CA ALA A 129 -27.84 3.35 6.68
C ALA A 129 -27.33 2.94 8.07
N GLY A 130 -27.99 1.95 8.68
CA GLY A 130 -27.53 1.23 9.89
C GLY A 130 -26.91 -0.14 9.59
N GLY A 131 -26.98 -0.59 8.34
CA GLY A 131 -26.41 -1.85 7.87
C GLY A 131 -26.37 -1.92 6.34
N PHE A 132 -25.64 -2.89 5.81
CA PHE A 132 -25.55 -3.15 4.37
C PHE A 132 -25.35 -4.65 4.08
N ALA A 133 -25.73 -5.05 2.86
CA ALA A 133 -25.36 -6.34 2.29
C ALA A 133 -24.70 -6.13 0.92
N LEU A 134 -23.58 -6.82 0.69
CA LEU A 134 -22.87 -6.88 -0.58
C LEU A 134 -22.70 -8.36 -0.95
N SER A 135 -23.30 -8.76 -2.06
CA SER A 135 -22.98 -10.04 -2.70
C SER A 135 -21.99 -9.78 -3.84
N ALA A 136 -20.94 -10.58 -3.92
CA ALA A 136 -20.10 -10.66 -5.10
C ALA A 136 -20.93 -11.25 -6.23
N GLY A 137 -21.56 -10.39 -7.03
CA GLY A 137 -22.25 -10.81 -8.23
C GLY A 137 -21.28 -11.61 -9.10
N ALA A 138 -21.70 -12.79 -9.54
CA ALA A 138 -21.12 -13.35 -10.74
C ALA A 138 -21.23 -12.27 -11.82
N SER A 139 -20.13 -11.94 -12.50
CA SER A 139 -20.20 -11.06 -13.67
C SER A 139 -21.25 -11.63 -14.60
N SER A 140 -22.36 -10.91 -14.80
CA SER A 140 -23.36 -11.32 -15.79
C SER A 140 -22.61 -11.62 -17.08
N PRO A 141 -22.68 -12.85 -17.62
CA PRO A 141 -21.98 -13.16 -18.84
C PRO A 141 -22.50 -12.19 -19.89
N MET A 142 -21.62 -11.31 -20.36
CA MET A 142 -21.90 -10.43 -21.50
C MET A 142 -22.49 -11.34 -22.58
N PRO A 143 -23.77 -11.16 -22.96
CA PRO A 143 -24.48 -12.16 -23.72
C PRO A 143 -23.73 -12.35 -25.04
N ALA A 144 -23.16 -13.54 -25.20
CA ALA A 144 -22.48 -13.90 -26.44
C ALA A 144 -23.48 -13.66 -27.57
N ARG A 145 -23.07 -12.90 -28.58
CA ARG A 145 -23.94 -12.52 -29.70
C ARG A 145 -24.18 -13.76 -30.57
N LEU A 146 -25.12 -14.59 -30.13
CA LEU A 146 -25.64 -15.71 -30.89
C LEU A 146 -26.43 -15.12 -32.07
N GLU A 147 -25.95 -15.42 -33.27
CA GLU A 147 -26.64 -15.15 -34.51
C GLU A 147 -27.81 -16.13 -34.68
N GLY A 148 -28.91 -15.69 -35.30
CA GLY A 148 -29.91 -16.57 -35.90
C GLY A 148 -30.94 -17.21 -34.96
N ALA A 149 -32.01 -16.47 -34.66
CA ALA A 149 -33.37 -17.03 -34.56
C ALA A 149 -34.42 -15.91 -34.76
N GLU A 150 -35.39 -16.12 -35.65
CA GLU A 150 -36.49 -15.17 -35.88
C GLU A 150 -37.57 -15.28 -34.79
N PRO A 151 -38.16 -14.16 -34.33
CA PRO A 151 -39.25 -14.19 -33.36
C PRO A 151 -40.61 -14.40 -34.04
N THR A 152 -41.17 -15.62 -33.95
CA THR A 152 -42.53 -15.92 -34.41
C THR A 152 -43.57 -15.39 -33.40
N PRO A 153 -44.49 -14.47 -33.78
CA PRO A 153 -45.46 -13.90 -32.84
C PRO A 153 -46.86 -14.55 -32.93
N MET A 154 -47.49 -14.73 -31.76
CA MET A 154 -48.94 -14.84 -31.58
C MET A 154 -49.33 -13.76 -30.56
N ALA A 155 -50.13 -12.74 -30.91
CA ALA A 155 -51.59 -12.76 -31.07
C ALA A 155 -52.32 -12.88 -29.70
N THR A 156 -53.20 -11.98 -29.25
CA THR A 156 -53.84 -10.75 -29.81
C THR A 156 -53.99 -9.66 -28.69
N ALA A 157 -54.64 -8.49 -28.76
CA ALA A 157 -55.50 -7.80 -29.75
C ALA A 157 -55.54 -6.26 -29.50
N ALA A 158 -56.10 -5.48 -30.45
CA ALA A 158 -56.69 -4.12 -30.32
C ALA A 158 -55.74 -2.93 -29.98
N ASP A 159 -55.95 -1.68 -30.44
CA ASP A 159 -56.98 -1.13 -31.34
C ASP A 159 -56.48 0.08 -32.18
N ALA A 160 -57.22 0.40 -33.24
CA ALA A 160 -57.40 1.69 -33.96
C ALA A 160 -56.21 2.61 -34.40
N SER A 161 -56.05 2.72 -35.74
CA SER A 161 -55.84 3.97 -36.52
C SER A 161 -54.57 4.84 -36.33
N ALA A 162 -54.11 5.73 -37.23
CA ALA A 162 -54.12 5.94 -38.70
C ALA A 162 -53.22 7.21 -38.97
N GLU A 163 -52.71 7.63 -40.13
CA GLU A 163 -52.77 7.27 -41.57
C GLU A 163 -51.53 7.90 -42.29
N LYS A 164 -51.22 7.52 -43.55
CA LYS A 164 -50.24 8.16 -44.50
C LYS A 164 -48.74 7.97 -44.17
N ALA A 165 -47.80 7.70 -45.09
CA ALA A 165 -47.59 8.04 -46.52
C ALA A 165 -47.13 9.51 -46.74
N SER A 166 -46.13 9.83 -47.58
CA SER A 166 -45.39 9.02 -48.58
C SER A 166 -43.91 9.47 -48.68
N SER A 167 -43.19 8.88 -49.64
CA SER A 167 -41.94 9.30 -50.30
C SER A 167 -41.82 10.82 -50.62
N GLU A 168 -40.69 11.37 -51.12
CA GLU A 168 -39.55 10.77 -51.83
C GLU A 168 -38.27 11.63 -51.73
N GLU A 169 -37.11 10.97 -51.74
CA GLU A 169 -35.88 11.28 -52.51
C GLU A 169 -35.45 12.73 -52.85
N SER A 170 -34.21 13.10 -52.44
CA SER A 170 -33.21 13.74 -53.35
C SER A 170 -31.80 13.88 -52.73
N LEU A 171 -30.79 13.89 -53.61
CA LEU A 171 -29.37 14.05 -53.28
C LEU A 171 -28.95 15.52 -53.17
N ALA A 172 -27.97 15.83 -52.33
CA ALA A 172 -27.06 16.97 -52.54
C ALA A 172 -25.69 16.75 -51.85
N THR A 173 -24.61 17.02 -52.57
CA THR A 173 -23.22 17.05 -52.06
C THR A 173 -22.81 18.47 -51.66
N ALA A 174 -22.27 18.64 -50.45
CA ALA A 174 -21.45 19.77 -49.99
C ALA A 174 -20.89 19.47 -48.59
N GLU A 175 -19.84 20.09 -48.07
CA GLU A 175 -18.55 20.53 -48.67
C GLU A 175 -17.55 20.67 -47.49
N MET A 176 -16.24 20.49 -47.71
CA MET A 176 -15.24 20.40 -46.63
C MET A 176 -14.72 21.79 -46.21
N GLU A 177 -15.46 22.53 -45.37
CA GLU A 177 -15.02 23.83 -44.86
C GLU A 177 -14.22 23.74 -43.55
N LYS A 178 -13.19 24.59 -43.40
CA LYS A 178 -12.17 24.52 -42.35
C LYS A 178 -12.02 25.87 -41.61
N PRO A 179 -12.44 25.96 -40.33
CA PRO A 179 -12.18 27.14 -39.50
C PRO A 179 -10.70 27.34 -39.13
N ALA A 180 -10.33 28.60 -38.88
CA ALA A 180 -8.96 29.08 -38.76
C ALA A 180 -8.31 28.92 -37.36
N ALA A 181 -7.04 29.31 -37.24
CA ALA A 181 -6.24 29.21 -36.02
C ALA A 181 -6.47 30.36 -35.01
N THR A 182 -6.16 30.09 -33.75
CA THR A 182 -6.26 31.04 -32.63
C THR A 182 -5.05 31.98 -32.56
N PRO A 183 -5.22 33.30 -32.30
CA PRO A 183 -4.10 34.22 -32.09
C PRO A 183 -3.44 34.07 -30.70
N PRO A 184 -2.15 34.41 -30.54
CA PRO A 184 -1.45 34.32 -29.26
C PRO A 184 -1.79 35.47 -28.30
N LEU A 185 -1.84 35.16 -27.00
CA LEU A 185 -2.02 36.14 -25.92
C LEU A 185 -0.66 36.77 -25.52
N VAL A 186 -0.65 38.09 -25.34
CA VAL A 186 0.51 38.86 -24.88
C VAL A 186 0.47 38.99 -23.35
N PRO A 187 1.58 38.73 -22.61
CA PRO A 187 1.62 38.89 -21.16
C PRO A 187 1.70 40.37 -20.72
N PRO A 188 1.08 40.75 -19.59
CA PRO A 188 1.19 42.10 -19.03
C PRO A 188 2.55 42.34 -18.35
N PRO A 189 2.98 43.61 -18.18
CA PRO A 189 4.24 43.96 -17.50
C PRO A 189 4.18 43.73 -15.98
N PRO A 190 5.33 43.50 -15.32
CA PRO A 190 5.38 43.27 -13.88
C PRO A 190 5.15 44.56 -13.07
N LEU A 191 4.32 44.47 -12.02
CA LEU A 191 4.23 45.47 -10.96
C LEU A 191 5.38 45.28 -9.97
N ALA A 192 6.00 46.39 -9.55
CA ALA A 192 7.11 46.36 -8.59
C ALA A 192 6.60 46.03 -7.17
N SER A 193 7.25 45.08 -6.49
CA SER A 193 6.92 44.71 -5.11
C SER A 193 7.44 45.73 -4.09
N PRO A 194 6.63 46.15 -3.11
CA PRO A 194 7.15 46.84 -1.92
C PRO A 194 7.96 45.86 -1.05
N ALA A 195 8.98 46.36 -0.35
CA ALA A 195 9.81 45.54 0.54
C ALA A 195 9.04 45.08 1.79
N PRO A 196 9.25 43.85 2.28
CA PRO A 196 8.60 43.36 3.49
C PRO A 196 9.18 44.01 4.75
N ALA A 197 8.31 44.50 5.64
CA ALA A 197 8.69 44.94 6.97
C ALA A 197 8.90 43.74 7.91
N THR A 198 9.94 43.79 8.75
CA THR A 198 10.31 42.69 9.65
C THR A 198 9.34 42.59 10.84
N PRO A 199 8.65 41.45 11.05
CA PRO A 199 7.87 41.23 12.27
C PRO A 199 8.79 40.97 13.49
N PRO A 200 8.42 41.40 14.70
CA PRO A 200 9.25 41.19 15.89
C PRO A 200 9.22 39.73 16.35
N VAL A 201 10.38 39.20 16.73
CA VAL A 201 10.52 37.82 17.25
C VAL A 201 9.96 37.74 18.68
N PRO A 202 8.97 36.86 18.97
CA PRO A 202 8.54 36.62 20.34
C PRO A 202 9.63 35.88 21.11
N LYS A 203 9.99 36.39 22.30
CA LYS A 203 10.98 35.72 23.17
C LYS A 203 10.42 34.39 23.68
N ARG A 204 11.06 33.29 23.30
CA ARG A 204 10.79 31.96 23.86
C ARG A 204 11.20 31.95 25.34
N PRO A 205 10.37 31.45 26.28
CA PRO A 205 10.79 31.27 27.66
C PRO A 205 11.92 30.23 27.71
N GLN A 206 13.02 30.57 28.39
CA GLN A 206 14.08 29.64 28.71
C GLN A 206 13.65 28.84 29.94
N PHE A 207 13.28 27.59 29.75
CA PHE A 207 13.25 26.61 30.84
C PHE A 207 14.65 26.07 31.01
N GLU A 208 15.33 26.53 32.06
CA GLU A 208 16.61 25.98 32.48
C GLU A 208 16.34 24.64 33.17
N MET A 209 16.57 23.54 32.46
CA MET A 209 16.52 22.20 33.03
C MET A 209 17.91 21.83 33.52
N GLU A 210 18.14 21.89 34.83
CA GLU A 210 19.29 21.23 35.43
C GLU A 210 19.22 19.71 35.16
N PRO A 211 20.36 19.05 34.89
CA PRO A 211 20.39 17.62 34.65
C PRO A 211 20.26 16.85 35.97
N GLU A 212 19.02 16.71 36.45
CA GLU A 212 18.63 15.80 37.53
C GLU A 212 19.23 14.41 37.30
N ARG A 213 20.19 14.03 38.16
CA ARG A 213 20.83 12.73 38.08
C ARG A 213 19.88 11.67 38.61
N PHE A 214 19.37 10.82 37.72
CA PHE A 214 18.70 9.58 38.12
C PHE A 214 19.70 8.62 38.78
N GLU A 215 19.90 8.76 40.10
CA GLU A 215 20.54 7.73 40.91
C GLU A 215 19.60 6.54 41.06
N SER A 216 19.93 5.43 40.40
CA SER A 216 19.20 4.17 40.48
C SER A 216 19.43 3.48 41.82
N MET A 217 18.62 3.81 42.83
CA MET A 217 18.68 3.17 44.14
C MET A 217 18.12 1.74 44.08
N VAL A 218 18.98 0.74 44.32
CA VAL A 218 18.57 -0.67 44.39
C VAL A 218 17.93 -0.95 45.75
N LEU A 219 16.63 -1.23 45.77
CA LEU A 219 15.89 -1.55 47.00
C LEU A 219 16.13 -3.01 47.42
N GLY A 220 17.30 -3.30 47.99
CA GLY A 220 17.68 -4.61 48.53
C GLY A 220 17.42 -4.74 50.03
N GLY A 221 16.21 -5.12 50.42
CA GLY A 221 15.89 -5.51 51.81
C GLY A 221 16.08 -7.02 52.05
N PRO A 222 16.64 -7.47 53.19
CA PRO A 222 16.86 -8.88 53.47
C PRO A 222 15.64 -9.56 54.12
N GLY A 223 15.51 -10.88 53.93
CA GLY A 223 14.62 -11.75 54.71
C GLY A 223 13.27 -12.04 54.06
N ALA A 224 13.26 -12.94 53.07
CA ALA A 224 12.07 -13.65 52.62
C ALA A 224 12.50 -15.04 52.12
N ASP A 225 12.66 -15.95 53.07
CA ASP A 225 12.85 -17.38 52.86
C ASP A 225 11.71 -17.96 52.00
N ILE A 226 12.08 -18.44 50.80
CA ILE A 226 11.24 -19.22 49.89
C ILE A 226 12.05 -20.48 49.56
N GLU A 227 11.39 -21.63 49.61
CA GLU A 227 12.03 -22.95 49.60
C GLU A 227 12.62 -23.30 48.22
N ASP A 228 13.83 -23.87 48.22
CA ASP A 228 14.61 -24.21 47.01
C ASP A 228 14.29 -25.64 46.56
N ASP A 229 13.23 -25.80 45.76
CA ASP A 229 13.02 -26.96 44.89
C ASP A 229 12.11 -26.62 43.69
N ASP A 230 12.13 -27.44 42.64
CA ASP A 230 11.32 -27.35 41.41
C ASP A 230 11.46 -26.08 40.54
N VAL A 231 12.71 -25.65 40.25
CA VAL A 231 13.01 -24.78 39.09
C VAL A 231 13.34 -25.65 37.86
N PRO A 232 12.54 -25.63 36.77
CA PRO A 232 12.78 -26.49 35.62
C PRO A 232 14.03 -26.07 34.84
N VAL A 233 15.01 -26.97 34.77
CA VAL A 233 16.31 -26.75 34.12
C VAL A 233 16.14 -26.46 32.61
N PRO A 234 16.69 -25.36 32.07
CA PRO A 234 16.59 -25.06 30.64
C PRO A 234 17.40 -26.07 29.81
N LEU A 235 16.79 -26.54 28.72
CA LEU A 235 17.41 -27.51 27.80
C LEU A 235 18.72 -26.95 27.18
N PRO A 236 19.75 -27.79 26.98
CA PRO A 236 21.05 -27.35 26.48
C PRO A 236 20.94 -26.78 25.05
N VAL A 237 21.41 -25.54 24.88
CA VAL A 237 21.39 -24.86 23.58
C VAL A 237 22.36 -25.52 22.61
N VAL A 238 21.82 -26.17 21.58
CA VAL A 238 22.61 -26.73 20.48
C VAL A 238 23.24 -25.59 19.66
N SER A 239 24.53 -25.36 19.88
CA SER A 239 25.35 -24.39 19.13
C SER A 239 25.62 -24.89 17.70
N GLY A 240 24.61 -24.87 16.83
CA GLY A 240 24.68 -25.43 15.48
C GLY A 240 23.89 -24.72 14.37
N ALA A 241 23.19 -23.62 14.67
CA ALA A 241 22.44 -22.85 13.65
C ALA A 241 23.19 -21.56 13.27
N PRO A 242 23.40 -21.26 11.97
CA PRO A 242 23.95 -19.98 11.54
C PRO A 242 22.98 -18.84 11.86
N ARG A 243 23.19 -18.14 12.99
CA ARG A 243 22.57 -16.82 13.21
C ARG A 243 23.01 -15.90 12.07
N PRO A 244 22.10 -15.18 11.39
CA PRO A 244 22.50 -14.14 10.45
C PRO A 244 23.32 -13.13 11.25
N ARG A 245 24.57 -12.92 10.84
CA ARG A 245 25.44 -11.95 11.50
C ARG A 245 24.83 -10.58 11.27
N SER A 246 24.46 -9.88 12.33
CA SER A 246 24.33 -8.42 12.33
C SER A 246 25.73 -7.84 12.08
N ALA A 247 26.14 -7.87 10.81
CA ALA A 247 27.42 -7.34 10.37
C ALA A 247 27.50 -5.86 10.71
N ARG A 248 28.71 -5.37 10.99
CA ARG A 248 28.97 -4.01 11.45
C ARG A 248 28.55 -2.99 10.38
N VAL A 249 27.32 -2.51 10.46
CA VAL A 249 26.82 -1.40 9.64
C VAL A 249 27.50 -0.13 10.13
N ASP A 250 28.53 0.34 9.41
CA ASP A 250 28.93 1.76 9.44
C ASP A 250 30.04 2.13 8.44
N ALA A 251 30.93 1.19 8.08
CA ALA A 251 32.22 1.56 7.50
C ALA A 251 32.19 2.05 6.04
N ASP A 252 31.35 1.48 5.18
CA ASP A 252 31.49 1.59 3.70
C ASP A 252 30.15 1.77 2.96
N SER A 253 29.20 2.50 3.57
CA SER A 253 27.97 2.92 2.89
C SER A 253 28.27 4.11 1.98
N PRO A 254 28.08 4.02 0.65
CA PRO A 254 28.52 5.07 -0.27
C PRO A 254 27.80 6.40 -0.02
N GLN A 255 28.57 7.48 -0.18
CA GLN A 255 28.08 8.85 -0.10
C GLN A 255 27.14 9.18 -1.28
N VAL A 256 25.99 9.76 -1.00
CA VAL A 256 25.03 10.26 -2.02
C VAL A 256 24.50 11.62 -1.61
N LYS A 257 24.04 12.42 -2.59
CA LYS A 257 23.31 13.66 -2.32
C LYS A 257 21.86 13.37 -1.97
N GLY A 258 21.41 13.86 -0.82
CA GLY A 258 20.07 13.65 -0.30
C GLY A 258 19.55 14.86 0.46
N VAL A 259 18.42 14.67 1.12
CA VAL A 259 17.74 15.69 1.94
C VAL A 259 17.34 15.09 3.28
N PHE A 260 17.55 15.86 4.34
CA PHE A 260 17.03 15.52 5.66
C PHE A 260 15.55 15.92 5.79
N CYS A 261 14.76 15.11 6.47
CA CYS A 261 13.43 15.53 6.93
C CYS A 261 13.53 16.24 8.28
N LYS A 262 12.41 16.80 8.77
CA LYS A 262 12.32 17.48 10.08
C LYS A 262 12.76 16.62 11.29
N ASN A 263 12.90 15.31 11.13
CA ASN A 263 13.35 14.37 12.16
C ASN A 263 14.73 13.75 11.81
N ASP A 264 15.57 14.47 11.05
CA ASP A 264 16.96 14.13 10.70
C ASP A 264 17.20 12.75 10.04
N HIS A 265 16.17 12.14 9.46
CA HIS A 265 16.33 11.00 8.55
C HIS A 265 16.77 11.49 7.17
N PHE A 266 17.74 10.81 6.55
CA PHE A 266 18.24 11.10 5.21
C PHE A 266 17.42 10.42 4.12
N ASN A 267 17.03 11.13 3.06
CA ASN A 267 16.11 10.65 2.02
C ASN A 267 16.54 11.08 0.61
N ASP A 268 16.01 10.37 -0.41
CA ASP A 268 16.07 10.75 -1.82
C ASP A 268 15.34 12.10 -2.06
N PRO A 269 15.97 13.09 -2.72
CA PRO A 269 15.36 14.41 -2.96
C PRO A 269 14.19 14.39 -3.95
N ARG A 270 13.91 13.25 -4.59
CA ARG A 270 12.73 13.02 -5.44
C ARG A 270 11.48 12.62 -4.63
N MET A 271 11.64 12.25 -3.36
CA MET A 271 10.55 11.73 -2.53
C MET A 271 9.81 12.86 -1.81
N LEU A 272 8.48 12.90 -1.95
CA LEU A 272 7.62 13.91 -1.31
C LEU A 272 7.44 13.70 0.20
N PHE A 273 7.75 12.50 0.70
CA PHE A 273 7.57 12.08 2.09
C PHE A 273 8.80 11.31 2.57
N CYS A 274 9.16 11.48 3.84
CA CYS A 274 10.28 10.77 4.44
C CYS A 274 10.05 9.25 4.44
N ALA A 275 11.00 8.48 3.90
CA ALA A 275 10.93 7.02 3.85
C ALA A 275 10.83 6.38 5.24
N VAL A 276 11.41 7.01 6.27
CA VAL A 276 11.31 6.55 7.67
C VAL A 276 10.03 7.08 8.32
N CYS A 277 9.97 8.35 8.73
CA CYS A 277 8.87 8.87 9.53
C CYS A 277 7.61 9.32 8.75
N GLY A 278 7.67 9.48 7.43
CA GLY A 278 6.49 9.77 6.59
C GLY A 278 6.00 11.20 6.58
N ILE A 279 6.65 12.10 7.33
CA ILE A 279 6.38 13.54 7.28
C ILE A 279 6.65 14.04 5.85
N ASN A 280 5.76 14.89 5.34
CA ASN A 280 5.89 15.53 4.03
C ASN A 280 7.11 16.48 4.03
N MET A 281 7.90 16.43 2.95
CA MET A 281 9.18 17.14 2.86
C MET A 281 9.11 18.40 1.98
N VAL A 282 7.98 18.65 1.30
CA VAL A 282 7.80 19.73 0.32
C VAL A 282 7.77 21.13 0.98
N GLN A 283 7.47 21.22 2.27
CA GLN A 283 7.47 22.48 3.02
C GLN A 283 8.86 23.01 3.40
N GLN A 284 9.94 22.30 3.07
CA GLN A 284 11.32 22.76 3.29
C GLN A 284 12.03 22.92 1.93
N THR A 285 12.79 24.01 1.77
CA THR A 285 13.68 24.17 0.62
C THR A 285 14.71 23.03 0.63
N PRO A 286 14.78 22.17 -0.40
CA PRO A 286 15.61 20.97 -0.36
C PRO A 286 17.10 21.32 -0.52
N VAL A 287 17.77 21.59 0.60
CA VAL A 287 19.23 21.73 0.65
C VAL A 287 19.84 20.34 0.42
N LEU A 288 20.37 20.12 -0.78
CA LEU A 288 21.07 18.89 -1.14
C LEU A 288 22.39 18.79 -0.37
N VAL A 289 22.49 17.81 0.51
CA VAL A 289 23.69 17.52 1.30
C VAL A 289 24.19 16.10 1.03
N ASP A 290 25.50 15.91 1.07
CA ASP A 290 26.11 14.58 0.93
C ASP A 290 26.05 13.82 2.27
N GLY A 291 25.66 12.55 2.23
CA GLY A 291 25.57 11.70 3.41
C GLY A 291 25.64 10.21 3.07
N LYS A 292 25.86 9.37 4.10
CA LYS A 292 25.80 7.90 3.95
C LYS A 292 24.42 7.50 3.44
N ARG A 293 24.37 6.78 2.32
CA ARG A 293 23.11 6.24 1.81
C ARG A 293 22.52 5.20 2.78
N PRO A 294 21.26 5.35 3.25
CA PRO A 294 20.58 4.30 4.00
C PRO A 294 20.24 3.12 3.08
N PRO A 295 19.82 1.97 3.62
CA PRO A 295 19.24 0.90 2.82
C PRO A 295 18.08 1.43 1.96
N LEU A 296 18.02 1.02 0.69
CA LEU A 296 17.05 1.52 -0.30
C LEU A 296 15.73 0.72 -0.31
N GLY A 297 15.73 -0.46 0.30
CA GLY A 297 14.54 -1.29 0.46
C GLY A 297 14.86 -2.71 0.88
N VAL A 298 13.94 -3.62 0.59
CA VAL A 298 14.06 -5.05 0.81
C VAL A 298 13.68 -5.83 -0.44
N ILE A 299 14.40 -6.92 -0.67
CA ILE A 299 14.03 -7.98 -1.61
C ILE A 299 13.41 -9.11 -0.80
N VAL A 300 12.18 -9.50 -1.15
CA VAL A 300 11.45 -10.62 -0.54
C VAL A 300 11.34 -11.74 -1.57
N LEU A 301 11.83 -12.94 -1.25
CA LEU A 301 11.71 -14.13 -2.09
C LEU A 301 10.37 -14.84 -1.85
N ASP A 302 9.98 -15.66 -2.81
CA ASP A 302 8.81 -16.55 -2.78
C ASP A 302 8.87 -17.68 -1.73
N ASP A 303 10.02 -17.93 -1.11
CA ASP A 303 10.16 -18.78 0.09
C ASP A 303 10.06 -17.99 1.42
N GLY A 304 9.90 -16.66 1.35
CA GLY A 304 9.83 -15.77 2.51
C GLY A 304 11.18 -15.26 3.00
N ALA A 305 12.31 -15.61 2.37
CA ALA A 305 13.60 -15.00 2.71
C ALA A 305 13.60 -13.49 2.37
N VAL A 306 14.19 -12.67 3.25
CA VAL A 306 14.21 -11.20 3.12
C VAL A 306 15.65 -10.67 3.19
N PHE A 307 16.05 -9.89 2.19
CA PHE A 307 17.37 -9.28 2.08
C PHE A 307 17.23 -7.75 2.04
N GLN A 308 18.03 -7.03 2.84
CA GLN A 308 18.04 -5.55 2.85
C GLN A 308 18.98 -5.01 1.78
N LEU A 309 18.55 -4.01 1.01
CA LEU A 309 19.35 -3.39 -0.05
C LEU A 309 20.22 -2.24 0.49
N ASP A 310 21.27 -2.61 1.21
CA ASP A 310 22.34 -1.73 1.72
C ASP A 310 23.54 -1.63 0.75
N GLY A 311 23.91 -2.75 0.11
CA GLY A 311 24.96 -2.86 -0.91
C GLY A 311 24.51 -3.54 -2.20
N ASN A 312 25.45 -3.85 -3.09
CA ASN A 312 25.19 -4.59 -4.33
C ASN A 312 25.00 -6.09 -4.06
N TYR A 313 24.16 -6.75 -4.86
CA TYR A 313 23.85 -8.18 -4.73
C TYR A 313 23.95 -8.91 -6.07
N LEU A 314 24.42 -10.17 -6.05
CA LEU A 314 24.36 -11.09 -7.19
C LEU A 314 23.38 -12.23 -6.92
N LEU A 315 22.52 -12.51 -7.89
CA LEU A 315 21.45 -13.50 -7.81
C LEU A 315 21.70 -14.62 -8.81
N GLY A 316 21.57 -15.86 -8.36
CA GLY A 316 21.73 -17.04 -9.20
C GLY A 316 21.81 -18.32 -8.38
N ARG A 317 22.06 -19.46 -9.01
CA ARG A 317 22.13 -20.76 -8.28
C ARG A 317 23.45 -21.00 -7.55
N ASP A 318 24.47 -20.18 -7.80
CA ASP A 318 25.84 -20.29 -7.28
C ASP A 318 26.55 -18.93 -7.38
N PRO A 319 26.04 -17.87 -6.70
CA PRO A 319 26.56 -16.52 -6.82
C PRO A 319 27.92 -16.35 -6.12
N ASP A 320 28.18 -17.13 -5.07
CA ASP A 320 29.44 -17.13 -4.31
C ASP A 320 30.62 -17.71 -5.12
N SER A 321 30.35 -18.24 -6.32
CA SER A 321 31.38 -18.58 -7.31
C SER A 321 32.00 -17.37 -8.02
N ASP A 322 31.38 -16.19 -7.94
CA ASP A 322 31.82 -14.96 -8.60
C ASP A 322 32.96 -14.23 -7.86
N SER A 323 33.82 -13.56 -8.61
CA SER A 323 34.87 -12.69 -8.08
C SER A 323 34.34 -11.57 -7.19
N MET A 324 33.22 -10.92 -7.55
CA MET A 324 32.69 -9.76 -6.81
C MET A 324 32.09 -10.15 -5.44
N VAL A 325 31.64 -11.40 -5.28
CA VAL A 325 31.22 -11.92 -3.96
C VAL A 325 32.43 -12.33 -3.12
N ARG A 326 33.49 -12.82 -3.77
CA ARG A 326 34.74 -13.24 -3.11
C ARG A 326 35.63 -12.06 -2.69
N SER A 327 35.57 -10.93 -3.40
CA SER A 327 36.20 -9.66 -2.98
C SER A 327 35.41 -8.94 -1.89
N GLY A 328 34.10 -9.18 -1.79
CA GLY A 328 33.17 -8.49 -0.90
C GLY A 328 32.49 -7.26 -1.50
N GLU A 329 32.75 -6.94 -2.78
CA GLU A 329 32.11 -5.85 -3.53
C GLU A 329 30.61 -6.07 -3.79
N SER A 330 30.14 -7.31 -3.65
CA SER A 330 28.73 -7.69 -3.75
C SER A 330 28.43 -8.87 -2.82
N ARG A 331 27.14 -9.09 -2.51
CA ARG A 331 26.68 -10.22 -1.69
C ARG A 331 25.88 -11.23 -2.51
N GLY A 332 26.09 -12.52 -2.29
CA GLY A 332 25.31 -13.58 -2.93
C GLY A 332 23.89 -13.70 -2.38
N ILE A 333 22.90 -13.81 -3.28
CA ILE A 333 21.55 -14.31 -2.99
C ILE A 333 21.39 -15.65 -3.73
N PRO A 334 21.61 -16.80 -3.06
CA PRO A 334 21.45 -18.10 -3.69
C PRO A 334 19.97 -18.40 -3.94
N LEU A 335 19.63 -18.67 -5.20
CA LEU A 335 18.29 -19.04 -5.65
C LEU A 335 18.21 -20.57 -5.86
N SER A 336 17.31 -21.24 -5.16
CA SER A 336 17.13 -22.70 -5.30
C SER A 336 16.61 -23.06 -6.70
N ASP A 337 17.30 -23.98 -7.38
CA ASP A 337 17.05 -24.30 -8.79
C ASP A 337 17.17 -25.80 -9.07
N ASN A 338 16.10 -26.54 -8.82
CA ASN A 338 16.05 -27.98 -9.00
C ASN A 338 16.02 -28.43 -10.48
N GLN A 339 15.88 -27.49 -11.42
CA GLN A 339 15.74 -27.76 -12.87
C GLN A 339 16.88 -27.14 -13.71
N ASN A 340 17.94 -26.61 -13.07
CA ASN A 340 19.06 -25.93 -13.73
C ASN A 340 18.61 -24.79 -14.69
N THR A 341 17.53 -24.10 -14.32
CA THR A 341 16.92 -22.97 -15.04
C THR A 341 17.57 -21.62 -14.73
N ILE A 342 18.41 -21.55 -13.71
CA ILE A 342 19.04 -20.35 -13.20
C ILE A 342 20.56 -20.47 -13.41
N SER A 343 21.15 -19.55 -14.18
CA SER A 343 22.60 -19.43 -14.34
C SER A 343 23.31 -19.21 -12.99
N ARG A 344 24.59 -19.63 -12.85
CA ARG A 344 25.37 -19.54 -11.58
C ARG A 344 25.30 -18.15 -10.96
N VAL A 345 25.65 -17.15 -11.77
CA VAL A 345 25.19 -15.76 -11.65
C VAL A 345 24.20 -15.56 -12.79
N HIS A 346 23.00 -15.05 -12.49
CA HIS A 346 21.91 -14.84 -13.44
C HIS A 346 21.64 -13.34 -13.63
N ALA A 347 21.54 -12.61 -12.53
CA ALA A 347 21.31 -11.16 -12.51
C ALA A 347 22.06 -10.51 -11.34
N GLY A 348 22.27 -9.20 -11.41
CA GLY A 348 22.72 -8.36 -10.31
C GLY A 348 21.63 -7.38 -9.88
N ILE A 349 21.68 -6.95 -8.63
CA ILE A 349 21.02 -5.73 -8.14
C ILE A 349 22.12 -4.75 -7.74
N GLU A 350 22.23 -3.67 -8.51
CA GLU A 350 23.17 -2.58 -8.29
C GLU A 350 22.45 -1.39 -7.68
N LEU A 351 23.04 -0.77 -6.66
CA LEU A 351 22.48 0.41 -6.00
C LEU A 351 23.19 1.67 -6.54
N ARG A 352 22.63 2.30 -7.57
CA ARG A 352 23.22 3.43 -8.30
C ARG A 352 22.67 4.76 -7.76
N ARG A 353 23.41 5.39 -6.85
CA ARG A 353 22.91 6.51 -6.01
C ARG A 353 21.67 6.05 -5.23
N TRP A 354 20.49 6.65 -5.45
CA TRP A 354 19.20 6.24 -4.88
C TRP A 354 18.43 5.24 -5.76
N ASP A 355 18.90 4.96 -6.97
CA ASP A 355 18.23 4.06 -7.92
C ASP A 355 18.62 2.60 -7.65
N VAL A 356 17.63 1.71 -7.51
CA VAL A 356 17.85 0.26 -7.44
C VAL A 356 17.74 -0.30 -8.86
N VAL A 357 18.83 -0.86 -9.39
CA VAL A 357 18.91 -1.30 -10.79
C VAL A 357 19.10 -2.81 -10.85
N LEU A 358 18.15 -3.51 -11.47
CA LEU A 358 18.27 -4.90 -11.87
C LEU A 358 19.06 -4.98 -13.18
N VAL A 359 20.08 -5.84 -13.23
CA VAL A 359 20.96 -6.04 -14.39
C VAL A 359 20.99 -7.52 -14.75
N ASP A 360 20.62 -7.88 -15.98
CA ASP A 360 20.74 -9.27 -16.47
C ASP A 360 22.22 -9.59 -16.78
N ASN A 361 22.81 -10.66 -16.24
CA ASN A 361 24.24 -10.97 -16.51
C ASN A 361 24.45 -11.77 -17.81
N GLY A 362 23.61 -11.57 -18.82
CA GLY A 362 23.60 -12.37 -20.05
C GLY A 362 23.03 -13.76 -19.80
N SER A 363 21.94 -13.85 -19.04
CA SER A 363 21.38 -15.11 -18.56
C SER A 363 20.95 -16.04 -19.71
N THR A 364 20.96 -17.35 -19.42
CA THR A 364 20.62 -18.37 -20.43
C THR A 364 19.14 -18.27 -20.84
N ASN A 365 18.25 -18.22 -19.83
CA ASN A 365 16.79 -18.29 -19.98
C ASN A 365 16.09 -16.91 -19.90
N GLY A 366 16.83 -15.83 -19.60
CA GLY A 366 16.32 -14.48 -19.49
C GLY A 366 15.77 -14.13 -18.10
N THR A 367 16.09 -12.92 -17.65
CA THR A 367 15.44 -12.29 -16.50
C THR A 367 14.10 -11.68 -16.92
N PHE A 368 13.06 -11.80 -16.08
CA PHE A 368 11.73 -11.21 -16.31
C PHE A 368 11.34 -10.27 -15.17
N TYR A 369 10.56 -9.23 -15.46
CA TYR A 369 10.00 -8.34 -14.46
C TYR A 369 8.52 -8.04 -14.74
N ALA A 370 7.80 -7.59 -13.71
CA ALA A 370 6.42 -7.12 -13.77
C ALA A 370 6.32 -5.85 -12.93
N GLU A 371 5.85 -4.77 -13.57
CA GLU A 371 5.67 -3.45 -12.93
C GLU A 371 4.71 -3.51 -11.73
N PRO A 372 4.77 -2.54 -10.79
CA PRO A 372 3.85 -2.46 -9.66
C PRO A 372 2.39 -2.50 -10.14
N ASN A 373 1.57 -3.32 -9.49
CA ASN A 373 0.18 -3.62 -9.86
C ASN A 373 -0.06 -4.27 -11.24
N SER A 374 0.98 -4.53 -12.05
CA SER A 374 0.84 -5.26 -13.31
C SER A 374 0.81 -6.77 -13.10
N ALA A 375 -0.10 -7.45 -13.81
CA ALA A 375 -0.12 -8.90 -13.94
C ALA A 375 0.77 -9.42 -15.08
N GLN A 376 1.19 -8.55 -16.01
CA GLN A 376 2.00 -8.93 -17.18
C GLN A 376 3.49 -9.03 -16.82
N TRP A 377 4.16 -10.01 -17.42
CA TRP A 377 5.60 -10.23 -17.28
C TRP A 377 6.32 -9.80 -18.56
N THR A 378 7.19 -8.81 -18.45
CA THR A 378 8.10 -8.35 -19.50
C THR A 378 9.42 -9.09 -19.37
N GLN A 379 9.99 -9.54 -20.49
CA GLN A 379 11.35 -10.10 -20.50
C GLN A 379 12.37 -8.97 -20.67
N MET A 380 13.45 -8.99 -19.88
CA MET A 380 14.56 -8.06 -20.08
C MET A 380 15.34 -8.43 -21.35
N ALA A 381 15.94 -7.43 -22.00
CA ALA A 381 17.00 -7.68 -22.97
C ALA A 381 18.17 -8.42 -22.28
N LYS A 382 18.89 -9.28 -23.00
CA LYS A 382 20.11 -9.91 -22.48
C LYS A 382 21.16 -8.82 -22.25
N ARG A 383 21.75 -8.79 -21.04
CA ARG A 383 22.57 -7.65 -20.57
C ARG A 383 21.85 -6.31 -20.54
N GLY A 384 20.52 -6.33 -20.48
CA GLY A 384 19.70 -5.16 -20.23
C GLY A 384 19.65 -4.78 -18.74
N GLU A 385 19.26 -3.54 -18.50
CA GLU A 385 19.09 -2.94 -17.17
C GLU A 385 17.65 -2.48 -17.00
N HIS A 386 17.12 -2.52 -15.77
CA HIS A 386 15.79 -2.02 -15.43
C HIS A 386 15.79 -1.45 -14.00
N VAL A 387 15.29 -0.24 -13.83
CA VAL A 387 15.18 0.42 -12.51
C VAL A 387 13.95 -0.13 -11.79
N LEU A 388 14.15 -0.73 -10.62
CA LEU A 388 13.07 -1.34 -9.84
C LEU A 388 12.26 -0.25 -9.10
N ALA A 389 10.96 -0.20 -9.38
CA ALA A 389 10.01 0.62 -8.63
C ALA A 389 9.49 -0.16 -7.40
N PRO A 390 9.03 0.52 -6.33
CA PRO A 390 8.44 -0.16 -5.17
C PRO A 390 7.21 -0.97 -5.59
N GLY A 391 7.24 -2.28 -5.32
CA GLY A 391 6.22 -3.23 -5.78
C GLY A 391 6.56 -3.96 -7.10
N THR A 392 7.67 -3.64 -7.77
CA THR A 392 8.13 -4.39 -8.94
C THR A 392 8.48 -5.82 -8.54
N ARG A 393 7.97 -6.79 -9.30
CA ARG A 393 8.25 -8.22 -9.12
C ARG A 393 9.21 -8.68 -10.21
N VAL A 394 10.13 -9.56 -9.86
CA VAL A 394 11.16 -10.10 -10.76
C VAL A 394 11.07 -11.63 -10.71
N ARG A 395 11.23 -12.29 -11.86
CA ARG A 395 11.21 -13.75 -11.99
C ARG A 395 12.46 -14.22 -12.69
N ILE A 396 13.16 -15.15 -12.05
CA ILE A 396 14.44 -15.73 -12.47
C ILE A 396 14.26 -17.25 -12.47
N GLY A 397 14.19 -17.85 -13.66
CA GLY A 397 13.75 -19.24 -13.81
C GLY A 397 12.35 -19.44 -13.21
N HIS A 398 12.23 -20.34 -12.24
CA HIS A 398 10.99 -20.56 -11.48
C HIS A 398 10.85 -19.69 -10.22
N ARG A 399 11.92 -19.05 -9.74
CA ARG A 399 11.89 -18.27 -8.50
C ARG A 399 11.37 -16.86 -8.77
N THR A 400 10.52 -16.36 -7.88
CA THR A 400 9.97 -15.00 -7.90
C THR A 400 10.44 -14.21 -6.69
N LEU A 401 10.80 -12.95 -6.89
CA LEU A 401 11.15 -12.01 -5.82
C LEU A 401 10.45 -10.67 -6.03
N ALA A 402 10.18 -9.95 -4.94
CA ALA A 402 9.51 -8.65 -4.95
C ALA A 402 10.41 -7.59 -4.28
N PHE A 403 10.59 -6.46 -4.96
CA PHE A 403 11.26 -5.29 -4.38
C PHE A 403 10.23 -4.38 -3.69
N ASN A 404 10.46 -4.07 -2.43
CA ASN A 404 9.69 -3.11 -1.66
C ASN A 404 10.64 -2.10 -1.00
N THR A 405 10.21 -0.88 -0.71
CA THR A 405 10.99 0.01 0.15
C THR A 405 10.76 -0.33 1.63
N HIS A 406 11.42 0.39 2.54
CA HIS A 406 11.15 0.27 3.98
C HIS A 406 9.76 0.77 4.40
N ARG A 407 8.97 1.29 3.45
CA ARG A 407 7.52 1.46 3.57
C ARG A 407 6.82 0.34 2.81
N GLY A 408 6.02 -0.42 3.54
CA GLY A 408 5.12 -1.40 2.93
C GLY A 408 4.04 -0.71 2.12
N SER A 409 3.88 -1.19 0.89
CA SER A 409 2.66 -1.09 0.09
C SER A 409 1.53 -1.97 0.65
#